data_AF-A0A9W6WDQ4-F1
#
_entry.id   AF-A0A9W6WDQ4-F1
#
_cell.length_a   1.000
_cell.length_b   1.000
_cell.length_c   1.000
_cell.angle_alpha   90.00
_cell.angle_beta   90.00
_cell.angle_gamma   90.00
#
_symmetry.space_group_name_H-M   'P 1'
#
loop_
_entity.id
_entity.type
_entity.pdbx_description
1 polymer ?
#
loop_
_entity_poly.entity_id
_entity_poly.type
_entity_poly.pdbx_seq_one_letter_code
_entity_poly.pdbx_strand_id
1 'polypeptide(L)'
;MTTSESQLKTSAPKSFVDSSFFTRFSELKLNEYKLDDSLKDVHANMEFKSLGSSQAPSISLNDSSLDTLEEFESSLPIHSNFIINGHIKNVNTLEDFKKINKLEFLTNAGKFIYDSIIERTILDDPTLLSYFQLLSFSDLKKYKYYYWFCFPTLESDWTMVKQTDLIDIDPQTINDFIVSSKNPISILKTSGENIEIEPFSNLSQFPTDSDLHLLFIDTSTRESDCHYSIQNLLTALAIYD
;
A
#
# COMPACT_ATOMS: atom_id res chain seq x y z
N MET A 1 30.02 24.82 3.74
CA MET A 1 29.83 23.67 2.84
C MET A 1 28.36 23.32 2.92
N THR A 2 27.61 23.56 1.84
CA THR A 2 26.20 23.18 1.72
C THR A 2 26.12 21.66 1.80
N THR A 3 25.68 21.13 2.94
CA THR A 3 25.16 19.78 3.04
C THR A 3 24.07 19.67 1.99
N SER A 4 24.28 18.84 0.97
CA SER A 4 23.18 18.44 0.09
C SER A 4 22.11 17.84 0.99
N GLU A 5 20.96 18.49 1.10
CA GLU A 5 19.78 17.91 1.74
C GLU A 5 19.48 16.61 1.00
N SER A 6 19.87 15.48 1.59
CA SER A 6 19.53 14.18 1.06
C SER A 6 18.02 14.02 1.24
N GLN A 7 17.25 14.02 0.16
CA GLN A 7 15.85 13.64 0.22
C GLN A 7 15.74 12.12 0.25
N LEU A 8 14.84 11.59 1.07
CA LEU A 8 14.43 10.19 0.98
C LEU A 8 13.88 9.94 -0.43
N LYS A 9 14.46 9.00 -1.15
CA LYS A 9 13.94 8.62 -2.47
C LYS A 9 12.95 7.48 -2.30
N THR A 10 11.90 7.51 -3.12
CA THR A 10 10.92 6.44 -3.17
C THR A 10 10.90 5.81 -4.54
N SER A 11 10.70 4.50 -4.58
CA SER A 11 10.55 3.76 -5.83
C SER A 11 9.10 3.74 -6.28
N ALA A 12 8.87 3.98 -7.57
CA ALA A 12 7.56 3.79 -8.17
C ALA A 12 7.13 2.31 -8.06
N PRO A 13 5.91 2.02 -7.57
CA PRO A 13 5.46 0.65 -7.40
C PRO A 13 5.21 -0.06 -8.73
N LYS A 14 5.25 -1.39 -8.68
CA LYS A 14 4.89 -2.27 -9.79
C LYS A 14 3.59 -3.00 -9.48
N SER A 15 2.79 -3.22 -10.51
CA SER A 15 1.62 -4.10 -10.44
C SER A 15 1.89 -5.39 -11.21
N PHE A 16 1.48 -6.52 -10.67
CA PHE A 16 1.36 -7.78 -11.38
C PHE A 16 -0.09 -8.24 -11.37
N VAL A 17 -0.64 -8.60 -12.53
CA VAL A 17 -2.01 -9.11 -12.63
C VAL A 17 -1.95 -10.47 -13.28
N ASP A 18 -2.24 -11.50 -12.51
CA ASP A 18 -2.25 -12.86 -13.01
C ASP A 18 -3.40 -13.07 -14.01
N SER A 19 -3.22 -14.02 -14.93
CA SER A 19 -4.26 -14.35 -15.92
C SER A 19 -5.57 -14.87 -15.29
N SER A 20 -5.48 -15.49 -14.11
CA SER A 20 -6.62 -15.93 -13.32
C SER A 20 -7.54 -14.78 -12.90
N PHE A 21 -6.97 -13.60 -12.57
CA PHE A 21 -7.73 -12.39 -12.25
C PHE A 21 -8.69 -12.01 -13.38
N PHE A 22 -8.21 -12.00 -14.64
CA PHE A 22 -9.04 -11.63 -15.79
C PHE A 22 -10.12 -12.66 -16.10
N THR A 23 -9.86 -13.94 -15.80
CA THR A 23 -10.86 -15.01 -15.90
C THR A 23 -11.97 -14.78 -14.91
N ARG A 24 -11.64 -14.64 -13.62
CA ARG A 24 -12.62 -14.32 -12.55
C ARG A 24 -13.39 -13.03 -12.86
N PHE A 25 -12.68 -11.97 -13.24
CA PHE A 25 -13.29 -10.68 -13.56
C PHE A 25 -14.30 -10.80 -14.71
N SER A 26 -14.03 -11.64 -15.71
CA SER A 26 -14.95 -11.88 -16.83
C SER A 26 -16.21 -12.61 -16.41
N GLU A 27 -16.08 -13.61 -15.55
CA GLU A 27 -17.23 -14.33 -14.98
C GLU A 27 -18.14 -13.38 -14.19
N LEU A 28 -17.55 -12.58 -13.31
CA LEU A 28 -18.27 -11.57 -12.53
C LEU A 28 -18.91 -10.52 -13.45
N LYS A 29 -18.19 -10.02 -14.46
CA LYS A 29 -18.71 -9.04 -15.42
C LYS A 29 -19.88 -9.59 -16.24
N LEU A 30 -19.88 -10.86 -16.62
CA LEU A 30 -20.96 -11.48 -17.40
C LEU A 30 -22.19 -11.81 -16.55
N ASN A 31 -21.97 -12.38 -15.36
CA ASN A 31 -23.03 -12.99 -14.56
C ASN A 31 -23.62 -12.02 -13.53
N GLU A 32 -22.79 -11.15 -12.95
CA GLU A 32 -23.14 -10.34 -11.79
C GLU A 32 -23.14 -8.85 -12.13
N TYR A 33 -21.98 -8.26 -12.46
CA TYR A 33 -21.84 -6.82 -12.64
C TYR A 33 -22.54 -6.33 -13.91
N LYS A 34 -22.47 -7.08 -15.01
CA LYS A 34 -23.09 -6.73 -16.30
C LYS A 34 -22.66 -5.32 -16.75
N LEU A 35 -23.62 -4.41 -16.89
CA LEU A 35 -23.39 -3.02 -17.28
C LEU A 35 -23.05 -2.11 -16.10
N ASP A 36 -23.15 -2.60 -14.86
CA ASP A 36 -22.71 -1.87 -13.69
C ASP A 36 -21.22 -1.56 -13.84
N ASP A 37 -20.92 -0.27 -13.78
CA ASP A 37 -19.58 0.27 -13.88
C ASP A 37 -19.19 0.97 -12.57
N SER A 38 -19.95 0.81 -11.47
CA SER A 38 -19.55 1.34 -10.16
C SER A 38 -18.16 0.82 -9.76
N LEU A 39 -17.52 1.53 -8.83
CA LEU A 39 -16.34 0.98 -8.16
C LEU A 39 -16.72 -0.36 -7.50
N LYS A 40 -15.82 -1.34 -7.61
CA LYS A 40 -15.89 -2.63 -6.92
C LYS A 40 -14.63 -2.79 -6.07
N ASP A 41 -14.77 -3.45 -4.93
CA ASP A 41 -13.64 -3.75 -4.07
C ASP A 41 -12.68 -4.71 -4.79
N VAL A 42 -11.40 -4.52 -4.54
CA VAL A 42 -10.35 -5.41 -5.02
C VAL A 42 -9.23 -5.48 -3.97
N HIS A 43 -8.80 -6.69 -3.66
CA HIS A 43 -7.77 -6.97 -2.68
C HIS A 43 -6.49 -7.37 -3.39
N ALA A 44 -5.38 -6.69 -3.10
CA ALA A 44 -4.07 -7.03 -3.61
C ALA A 44 -3.19 -7.61 -2.51
N ASN A 45 -2.29 -8.52 -2.88
CA ASN A 45 -1.24 -8.96 -1.97
C ASN A 45 0.05 -8.20 -2.24
N MET A 46 0.74 -7.84 -1.17
CA MET A 46 2.08 -7.26 -1.18
C MET A 46 3.00 -8.18 -0.37
N GLU A 47 3.85 -8.94 -1.06
CA GLU A 47 4.80 -9.85 -0.42
C GLU A 47 5.92 -9.07 0.28
N PHE A 48 6.34 -9.54 1.46
CA PHE A 48 7.45 -8.95 2.20
C PHE A 48 8.54 -9.95 2.63
N LYS A 49 8.36 -11.25 2.38
CA LYS A 49 9.32 -12.29 2.79
C LYS A 49 10.26 -12.77 1.70
N SER A 50 9.75 -13.11 0.51
CA SER A 50 10.56 -13.73 -0.55
C SER A 50 10.91 -12.74 -1.67
N LEU A 51 11.29 -11.52 -1.29
CA LEU A 51 11.64 -10.47 -2.25
C LEU A 51 12.97 -10.78 -2.95
N GLY A 52 13.00 -10.62 -4.26
CA GLY A 52 14.26 -10.70 -5.01
C GLY A 52 15.14 -9.47 -4.77
N SER A 53 16.37 -9.47 -5.29
CA SER A 53 17.27 -8.31 -5.18
C SER A 53 16.88 -7.17 -6.14
N SER A 54 17.06 -5.92 -5.69
CA SER A 54 16.87 -4.70 -6.50
C SER A 54 15.46 -4.52 -7.09
N GLN A 55 14.44 -5.02 -6.39
CA GLN A 55 13.04 -4.92 -6.79
C GLN A 55 12.40 -3.66 -6.22
N ALA A 56 11.61 -3.00 -7.08
CA ALA A 56 10.67 -2.00 -6.61
C ALA A 56 9.53 -2.71 -5.88
N PRO A 57 8.88 -2.04 -4.92
CA PRO A 57 7.73 -2.61 -4.24
C PRO A 57 6.64 -2.98 -5.24
N SER A 58 5.94 -4.08 -4.99
CA SER A 58 4.93 -4.59 -5.91
C SER A 58 3.67 -5.08 -5.23
N ILE A 59 2.54 -4.87 -5.89
CA ILE A 59 1.27 -5.50 -5.54
C ILE A 59 0.84 -6.47 -6.63
N SER A 60 0.19 -7.55 -6.25
CA SER A 60 -0.27 -8.61 -7.15
C SER A 60 -1.76 -8.88 -7.02
N LEU A 61 -2.42 -9.14 -8.15
CA LEU A 61 -3.81 -9.58 -8.23
C LEU A 61 -3.91 -10.98 -8.85
N ASN A 62 -4.85 -11.80 -8.37
CA ASN A 62 -5.17 -13.16 -8.79
C ASN A 62 -6.70 -13.39 -8.82
N ASP A 63 -7.15 -14.62 -9.02
CA ASP A 63 -8.57 -14.97 -9.05
C ASP A 63 -9.35 -14.67 -7.77
N SER A 64 -8.72 -14.71 -6.59
CA SER A 64 -9.39 -14.40 -5.32
C SER A 64 -9.45 -12.91 -5.00
N SER A 65 -8.79 -12.05 -5.79
CA SER A 65 -8.70 -10.61 -5.51
C SER A 65 -10.04 -9.85 -5.59
N LEU A 66 -11.09 -10.46 -6.14
CA LEU A 66 -12.44 -9.89 -6.26
C LEU A 66 -13.47 -10.59 -5.37
N ASP A 67 -13.01 -11.56 -4.58
CA ASP A 67 -13.83 -12.27 -3.59
C ASP A 67 -13.84 -11.48 -2.27
N THR A 68 -14.45 -12.02 -1.23
CA THR A 68 -14.45 -11.35 0.07
C THR A 68 -13.03 -11.28 0.66
N LEU A 69 -12.77 -10.28 1.52
CA LEU A 69 -11.47 -10.15 2.19
C LEU A 69 -11.06 -11.41 2.95
N GLU A 70 -12.00 -12.10 3.60
CA GLU A 70 -11.75 -13.34 4.34
C GLU A 70 -11.31 -14.49 3.42
N GLU A 71 -11.98 -14.65 2.28
CA GLU A 71 -11.62 -15.64 1.26
C GLU A 71 -10.26 -15.33 0.62
N PHE A 72 -10.01 -14.05 0.33
CA PHE A 72 -8.72 -13.60 -0.19
C PHE A 72 -7.58 -13.87 0.80
N GLU A 73 -7.72 -13.46 2.07
CA GLU A 73 -6.72 -13.70 3.12
C GLU A 73 -6.44 -15.20 3.27
N SER A 74 -7.48 -16.04 3.26
CA SER A 74 -7.37 -17.50 3.37
C SER A 74 -6.67 -18.16 2.17
N SER A 75 -6.65 -17.49 1.01
CA SER A 75 -5.98 -17.99 -0.20
C SER A 75 -4.47 -17.70 -0.25
N LEU A 76 -3.98 -16.80 0.61
CA LEU A 76 -2.59 -16.36 0.61
C LEU A 76 -1.71 -17.22 1.54
N PRO A 77 -0.41 -17.34 1.25
CA PRO A 77 0.52 -17.94 2.20
C PRO A 77 0.56 -17.14 3.51
N ILE A 78 0.55 -17.87 4.63
CA ILE A 78 0.44 -17.29 5.96
C ILE A 78 1.72 -16.50 6.30
N HIS A 79 1.54 -15.32 6.88
CA HIS A 79 2.62 -14.47 7.41
C HIS A 79 3.64 -14.00 6.37
N SER A 80 3.30 -13.89 5.09
CA SER A 80 4.25 -13.42 4.05
C SER A 80 3.79 -12.22 3.25
N ASN A 81 2.56 -11.76 3.47
CA ASN A 81 1.94 -10.73 2.66
C ASN A 81 1.17 -9.73 3.52
N PHE A 82 1.21 -8.46 3.13
CA PHE A 82 0.18 -7.50 3.52
C PHE A 82 -0.95 -7.52 2.49
N ILE A 83 -2.18 -7.35 2.95
CA ILE A 83 -3.33 -7.17 2.08
C ILE A 83 -3.54 -5.68 1.90
N ILE A 84 -3.56 -5.23 0.66
CA ILE A 84 -3.83 -3.85 0.30
C ILE A 84 -5.21 -3.79 -0.32
N ASN A 85 -6.10 -3.02 0.30
CA ASN A 85 -7.44 -2.79 -0.22
C ASN A 85 -7.41 -1.67 -1.28
N GLY A 86 -8.11 -1.90 -2.38
CA GLY A 86 -8.25 -0.95 -3.47
C GLY A 86 -9.61 -1.06 -4.13
N HIS A 87 -9.81 -0.29 -5.20
CA HIS A 87 -11.04 -0.37 -5.99
C HIS A 87 -10.75 -0.50 -7.49
N ILE A 88 -11.59 -1.24 -8.20
CA ILE A 88 -11.59 -1.32 -9.66
C ILE A 88 -12.77 -0.55 -10.25
N LYS A 89 -12.48 0.35 -11.20
CA LYS A 89 -13.46 1.02 -12.08
C LYS A 89 -13.36 0.37 -13.46
N ASN A 90 -14.30 -0.51 -13.79
CA ASN A 90 -14.35 -1.07 -15.14
C ASN A 90 -15.41 -0.36 -15.99
N VAL A 91 -14.97 0.44 -16.96
CA VAL A 91 -15.87 1.06 -17.93
C VAL A 91 -16.34 0.07 -19.00
N ASN A 92 -17.48 0.37 -19.61
CA ASN A 92 -18.12 -0.54 -20.56
C ASN A 92 -17.60 -0.40 -22.00
N THR A 93 -16.96 0.72 -22.34
CA THR A 93 -16.45 0.98 -23.70
C THR A 93 -14.98 1.39 -23.70
N LEU A 94 -14.28 1.10 -24.80
CA LEU A 94 -12.90 1.51 -24.99
C LEU A 94 -12.79 3.04 -25.09
N GLU A 95 -13.82 3.68 -25.64
CA GLU A 95 -13.92 5.13 -25.77
C GLU A 95 -13.97 5.79 -24.40
N ASP A 96 -14.75 5.27 -23.46
CA ASP A 96 -14.82 5.80 -22.09
C ASP A 96 -13.49 5.62 -21.36
N PHE A 97 -12.82 4.48 -21.55
CA PHE A 97 -11.49 4.23 -20.95
C PHE A 97 -10.46 5.25 -21.41
N LYS A 98 -10.50 5.62 -22.69
CA LYS A 98 -9.60 6.63 -23.27
C LYS A 98 -9.96 8.06 -22.86
N LYS A 99 -11.23 8.34 -22.60
CA LYS A 99 -11.73 9.68 -22.23
C LYS A 99 -11.57 10.01 -20.77
N ILE A 100 -11.44 9.01 -19.89
CA ILE A 100 -11.27 9.25 -18.45
C ILE A 100 -10.06 10.15 -18.20
N ASN A 101 -10.30 11.20 -17.41
CA ASN A 101 -9.25 12.06 -16.92
C ASN A 101 -8.43 11.31 -15.86
N LYS A 102 -7.28 10.82 -16.31
CA LYS A 102 -6.33 10.04 -15.51
C LYS A 102 -5.80 10.81 -14.29
N LEU A 103 -5.63 12.12 -14.41
CA LEU A 103 -5.18 12.96 -13.29
C LEU A 103 -6.27 13.08 -12.23
N GLU A 104 -7.51 13.35 -12.64
CA GLU A 104 -8.64 13.42 -11.71
C GLU A 104 -8.90 12.07 -11.02
N PHE A 105 -8.78 10.95 -11.75
CA PHE A 105 -8.83 9.62 -11.18
C PHE A 105 -7.77 9.41 -10.08
N LEU A 106 -6.53 9.82 -10.34
CA LEU A 106 -5.44 9.81 -9.36
C LEU A 106 -5.70 10.72 -8.16
N THR A 107 -6.19 11.94 -8.40
CA THR A 107 -6.53 12.90 -7.34
C THR A 107 -7.62 12.37 -6.43
N ASN A 108 -8.64 11.70 -6.98
CA ASN A 108 -9.71 11.09 -6.19
C ASN A 108 -9.18 9.93 -5.32
N ALA A 109 -8.27 9.11 -5.85
CA ALA A 109 -7.62 8.05 -5.08
C ALA A 109 -6.75 8.64 -3.95
N GLY A 110 -6.01 9.72 -4.21
CA GLY A 110 -5.24 10.43 -3.18
C GLY A 110 -6.13 11.07 -2.12
N LYS A 111 -7.29 11.61 -2.51
CA LYS A 111 -8.28 12.14 -1.57
C LYS A 111 -8.79 11.06 -0.62
N PHE A 112 -8.99 9.82 -1.07
CA PHE A 112 -9.36 8.72 -0.17
C PHE A 112 -8.29 8.48 0.92
N ILE A 113 -7.01 8.49 0.55
CA ILE A 113 -5.91 8.38 1.53
C ILE A 113 -5.93 9.56 2.49
N TYR A 114 -6.04 10.78 1.96
CA TYR A 114 -6.10 12.00 2.77
C TYR A 114 -7.27 11.98 3.76
N ASP A 115 -8.47 11.60 3.31
CA ASP A 115 -9.65 11.50 4.18
C ASP A 115 -9.43 10.44 5.27
N SER A 116 -8.82 9.30 4.93
CA SER A 116 -8.45 8.25 5.91
C SER A 116 -7.44 8.74 6.96
N ILE A 117 -6.53 9.64 6.57
CA ILE A 117 -5.60 10.32 7.49
C ILE A 117 -6.39 11.25 8.42
N ILE A 118 -7.24 12.11 7.87
CA ILE A 118 -8.02 13.08 8.66
C ILE A 118 -8.97 12.37 9.64
N GLU A 119 -9.62 11.30 9.20
CA GLU A 119 -10.51 10.47 10.00
C GLU A 119 -9.76 9.54 10.96
N ARG A 120 -8.43 9.49 10.87
CA ARG A 120 -7.53 8.63 11.67
C ARG A 120 -7.78 7.13 11.52
N THR A 121 -8.49 6.70 10.47
CA THR A 121 -8.73 5.28 10.19
C THR A 121 -7.44 4.54 9.84
N ILE A 122 -6.43 5.25 9.33
CA ILE A 122 -5.08 4.68 9.11
C ILE A 122 -4.39 4.21 10.40
N LEU A 123 -4.86 4.65 11.58
CA LEU A 123 -4.30 4.23 12.87
C LEU A 123 -4.67 2.77 13.16
N ASP A 124 -5.89 2.37 12.78
CA ASP A 124 -6.40 1.01 12.91
C ASP A 124 -5.96 0.12 11.73
N ASP A 125 -5.95 0.67 10.51
CA ASP A 125 -5.48 0.00 9.29
C ASP A 125 -4.45 0.84 8.52
N PRO A 126 -3.15 0.70 8.84
CA PRO A 126 -2.08 1.40 8.15
C PRO A 126 -1.93 1.01 6.67
N THR A 127 -2.52 -0.11 6.22
CA THR A 127 -2.44 -0.53 4.81
C THR A 127 -3.17 0.43 3.86
N LEU A 128 -4.09 1.24 4.39
CA LEU A 128 -4.77 2.32 3.68
C LEU A 128 -3.81 3.36 3.10
N LEU A 129 -2.60 3.51 3.67
CA LEU A 129 -1.55 4.37 3.13
C LEU A 129 -0.97 3.86 1.80
N SER A 130 -1.23 2.60 1.46
CA SER A 130 -0.86 1.97 0.19
C SER A 130 -2.07 1.75 -0.73
N TYR A 131 -3.22 2.37 -0.43
CA TYR A 131 -4.44 2.26 -1.21
C TYR A 131 -4.19 2.51 -2.71
N PHE A 132 -4.88 1.75 -3.55
CA PHE A 132 -4.77 1.87 -5.01
C PHE A 132 -6.14 1.90 -5.68
N GLN A 133 -6.16 2.39 -6.92
CA GLN A 133 -7.29 2.22 -7.82
C GLN A 133 -6.85 1.59 -9.15
N LEU A 134 -7.72 0.78 -9.72
CA LEU A 134 -7.52 0.11 -11.01
C LEU A 134 -8.58 0.60 -11.98
N LEU A 135 -8.17 1.34 -13.01
CA LEU A 135 -9.05 1.66 -14.14
C LEU A 135 -8.94 0.53 -15.17
N SER A 136 -10.07 0.00 -15.65
CA SER A 136 -10.07 -1.05 -16.66
C SER A 136 -11.16 -0.93 -17.73
N PHE A 137 -10.92 -1.60 -18.85
CA PHE A 137 -11.91 -1.94 -19.86
C PHE A 137 -11.67 -3.38 -20.34
N SER A 138 -12.72 -4.19 -20.38
CA SER A 138 -12.68 -5.58 -20.80
C SER A 138 -13.46 -5.80 -22.11
N ASP A 139 -12.74 -6.09 -23.20
CA ASP A 139 -13.33 -6.61 -24.44
C ASP A 139 -13.50 -8.13 -24.31
N LEU A 140 -14.60 -8.53 -23.68
CA LEU A 140 -14.92 -9.94 -23.42
C LEU A 140 -15.15 -10.76 -24.70
N LYS A 141 -15.41 -10.11 -25.84
CA LYS A 141 -15.54 -10.80 -27.14
C LYS A 141 -14.19 -11.25 -27.67
N LYS A 142 -13.14 -10.47 -27.40
CA LYS A 142 -11.77 -10.72 -27.88
C LYS A 142 -10.83 -11.18 -26.77
N TYR A 143 -11.32 -11.32 -25.54
CA TYR A 143 -10.51 -11.57 -24.35
C TYR A 143 -9.34 -10.60 -24.22
N LYS A 144 -9.58 -9.31 -24.48
CA LYS A 144 -8.58 -8.25 -24.35
C LYS A 144 -8.92 -7.35 -23.17
N TYR A 145 -7.96 -7.19 -22.27
CA TYR A 145 -8.10 -6.38 -21.07
C TYR A 145 -7.14 -5.20 -21.15
N TYR A 146 -7.68 -4.01 -21.02
CA TYR A 146 -6.93 -2.77 -20.94
C TYR A 146 -7.05 -2.30 -19.50
N TYR A 147 -5.93 -2.05 -18.83
CA TYR A 147 -5.96 -1.63 -17.45
C TYR A 147 -4.86 -0.63 -17.14
N TRP A 148 -5.05 0.13 -16.06
CA TRP A 148 -4.09 1.11 -15.59
C TRP A 148 -4.23 1.26 -14.07
N PHE A 149 -3.14 0.96 -13.36
CA PHE A 149 -3.06 1.16 -11.91
C PHE A 149 -2.76 2.61 -11.56
N CYS A 150 -3.36 3.04 -10.46
CA CYS A 150 -3.19 4.32 -9.83
C CYS A 150 -2.69 4.09 -8.41
N PHE A 151 -1.48 4.57 -8.13
CA PHE A 151 -0.82 4.50 -6.83
C PHE A 151 -0.62 5.94 -6.32
N PRO A 152 -1.60 6.50 -5.60
CA PRO A 152 -1.52 7.88 -5.12
C PRO A 152 -0.46 8.04 -4.03
N THR A 153 0.32 9.11 -4.16
CA THR A 153 1.18 9.64 -3.10
C THR A 153 0.78 11.07 -2.76
N LEU A 154 0.84 11.39 -1.47
CA LEU A 154 0.62 12.72 -0.92
C LEU A 154 1.98 13.36 -0.62
N GLU A 155 2.06 14.66 -0.82
CA GLU A 155 3.25 15.45 -0.55
C GLU A 155 3.04 16.30 0.71
N SER A 156 4.08 16.38 1.53
CA SER A 156 4.17 17.21 2.72
C SER A 156 5.60 17.71 2.88
N ASP A 157 5.75 18.79 3.65
CA ASP A 157 7.05 19.36 3.94
C ASP A 157 7.71 18.58 5.09
N TRP A 158 8.78 17.85 4.79
CA TRP A 158 9.64 17.20 5.77
C TRP A 158 11.09 17.25 5.30
N THR A 159 12.03 17.06 6.22
CA THR A 159 13.46 17.09 5.89
C THR A 159 14.18 15.96 6.59
N MET A 160 14.89 15.14 5.82
CA MET A 160 15.75 14.10 6.39
C MET A 160 17.01 14.75 6.98
N VAL A 161 17.12 14.68 8.31
CA VAL A 161 18.27 15.25 9.04
C VAL A 161 19.48 14.31 8.98
N LYS A 162 19.24 12.99 9.12
CA LYS A 162 20.29 11.99 9.17
C LYS A 162 19.76 10.62 8.72
N GLN A 163 20.61 9.88 7.99
CA GLN A 163 20.44 8.45 7.75
C GLN A 163 21.58 7.72 8.48
N THR A 164 21.25 6.69 9.23
CA THR A 164 22.22 5.85 9.95
C THR A 164 21.93 4.38 9.69
N ASP A 165 22.97 3.57 9.81
CA ASP A 165 22.79 2.13 9.91
C ASP A 165 21.97 1.78 11.17
N LEU A 166 21.37 0.59 11.14
CA LEU A 166 20.42 0.09 12.14
C LEU A 166 20.92 0.27 13.59
N ILE A 167 19.96 0.52 14.49
CA ILE A 167 20.14 0.28 15.92
C ILE A 167 20.43 -1.22 16.08
N ASP A 168 21.29 -1.59 17.03
CA ASP A 168 21.64 -2.99 17.33
C ASP A 168 20.42 -3.70 17.95
N ILE A 169 19.45 -4.05 17.10
CA ILE A 169 18.23 -4.76 17.44
C ILE A 169 18.43 -6.22 17.09
N ASP A 170 18.10 -7.11 18.02
CA ASP A 170 18.12 -8.55 17.79
C ASP A 170 17.24 -8.92 16.57
N PRO A 171 17.82 -9.53 15.52
CA PRO A 171 17.08 -9.91 14.31
C PRO A 171 15.92 -10.88 14.58
N GLN A 172 16.00 -11.72 15.62
CA GLN A 172 14.92 -12.63 15.96
C GLN A 172 13.69 -11.87 16.45
N THR A 173 13.89 -10.86 17.30
CA THR A 173 12.82 -9.97 17.78
C THR A 173 12.10 -9.27 16.62
N ILE A 174 12.84 -8.78 15.61
CA ILE A 174 12.24 -8.16 14.41
C ILE A 174 11.46 -9.20 13.60
N ASN A 175 12.02 -10.40 13.40
CA ASN A 175 11.36 -11.45 12.62
C ASN A 175 10.06 -11.92 13.28
N ASP A 176 10.05 -12.12 14.60
CA ASP A 176 8.86 -12.53 15.34
C ASP A 176 7.75 -11.47 15.23
N PHE A 177 8.14 -10.19 15.25
CA PHE A 177 7.23 -9.09 14.98
C PHE A 177 6.71 -9.10 13.53
N ILE A 178 7.59 -9.18 12.52
CA ILE A 178 7.17 -9.18 11.10
C ILE A 178 6.22 -10.34 10.81
N VAL A 179 6.47 -11.51 11.39
CA VAL A 179 5.61 -12.70 11.22
C VAL A 179 4.25 -12.49 11.88
N SER A 180 4.21 -11.92 13.07
CA SER A 180 2.96 -11.72 13.82
C SER A 180 2.17 -10.49 13.37
N SER A 181 2.81 -9.52 12.72
CA SER A 181 2.19 -8.27 12.29
C SER A 181 1.35 -8.47 11.03
N LYS A 182 0.10 -7.99 11.09
CA LYS A 182 -0.75 -7.81 9.91
C LYS A 182 -0.54 -6.47 9.21
N ASN A 183 0.21 -5.56 9.84
CA ASN A 183 0.36 -4.18 9.42
C ASN A 183 1.82 -3.83 9.09
N PRO A 184 2.06 -2.99 8.06
CA PRO A 184 3.41 -2.59 7.67
C PRO A 184 4.04 -1.55 8.60
N ILE A 185 3.29 -0.99 9.56
CA ILE A 185 3.72 0.13 10.40
C ILE A 185 3.41 -0.17 11.85
N SER A 186 4.35 0.14 12.74
CA SER A 186 4.19 0.00 14.20
C SER A 186 5.04 1.02 14.95
N ILE A 187 4.72 1.25 16.22
CA ILE A 187 5.49 2.12 17.11
C ILE A 187 6.61 1.29 17.73
N LEU A 188 7.81 1.84 17.74
CA LEU A 188 8.98 1.26 18.39
C LEU A 188 9.25 2.03 19.68
N LYS A 189 9.28 1.34 20.82
CA LYS A 189 9.70 1.91 22.11
C LYS A 189 11.00 1.25 22.55
N THR A 190 12.01 2.07 22.84
CA THR A 190 13.31 1.62 23.32
C THR A 190 13.54 2.13 24.74
N SER A 191 13.72 1.22 25.70
CA SER A 191 14.06 1.55 27.10
C SER A 191 15.33 0.80 27.51
N GLY A 192 16.49 1.41 27.27
CA GLY A 192 17.78 0.73 27.43
C GLY A 192 17.96 -0.34 26.35
N GLU A 193 18.20 -1.58 26.76
CA GLU A 193 18.29 -2.75 25.84
C GLU A 193 16.91 -3.36 25.52
N ASN A 194 15.85 -2.94 26.22
CA ASN A 194 14.51 -3.47 25.98
C ASN A 194 13.85 -2.77 24.80
N ILE A 195 13.31 -3.58 23.89
CA ILE A 195 12.58 -3.14 22.71
C ILE A 195 11.14 -3.64 22.83
N GLU A 196 10.20 -2.72 22.71
CA GLU A 196 8.77 -3.02 22.68
C GLU A 196 8.19 -2.48 21.38
N ILE A 197 7.40 -3.30 20.69
CA ILE A 197 6.74 -2.92 19.44
C ILE A 197 5.24 -2.89 19.71
N GLU A 198 4.66 -1.72 19.52
CA GLU A 198 3.24 -1.47 19.77
C GLU A 198 2.48 -1.24 18.45
N PRO A 199 1.18 -1.59 18.40
CA PRO A 199 0.34 -1.27 17.26
C PRO A 199 0.35 0.22 16.94
N PHE A 200 0.27 0.56 15.65
CA PHE A 200 0.22 1.96 15.20
C PHE A 200 -0.98 2.74 15.75
N SER A 201 -2.05 2.06 16.15
CA SER A 201 -3.24 2.66 16.77
C SER A 201 -2.94 3.40 18.08
N ASN A 202 -1.87 3.02 18.78
CA ASN A 202 -1.40 3.70 19.99
C ASN A 202 -0.86 5.12 19.72
N LEU A 203 -0.64 5.50 18.45
CA LEU A 203 -0.20 6.85 18.10
C LEU A 203 -1.19 7.93 18.59
N SER A 204 -2.48 7.59 18.66
CA SER A 204 -3.53 8.46 19.19
C SER A 204 -3.30 8.93 20.64
N GLN A 205 -2.55 8.16 21.43
CA GLN A 205 -2.25 8.42 22.83
C GLN A 205 -0.76 8.71 23.06
N PHE A 206 0.03 8.84 21.98
CA PHE A 206 1.46 9.02 22.08
C PHE A 206 1.79 10.42 22.62
N PRO A 207 2.71 10.57 23.59
CA PRO A 207 3.07 11.87 24.14
C PRO A 207 3.69 12.79 23.06
N THR A 208 3.22 14.03 22.99
CA THR A 208 3.71 15.03 22.02
C THR A 208 5.10 15.59 22.35
N ASP A 209 5.58 15.37 23.57
CA ASP A 209 6.87 15.85 24.06
C ASP A 209 7.98 14.78 24.01
N SER A 210 7.70 13.65 23.35
CA SER A 210 8.60 12.51 23.24
C SER A 210 8.97 12.23 21.79
N ASP A 211 10.19 11.73 21.57
CA ASP A 211 10.63 11.28 20.25
C ASP A 211 9.79 10.06 19.80
N LEU A 212 9.13 10.18 18.66
CA LEU A 212 8.38 9.08 18.05
C LEU A 212 9.32 8.24 17.18
N HIS A 213 9.48 6.97 17.55
CA HIS A 213 10.16 5.99 16.70
C HIS A 213 9.13 5.06 16.06
N LEU A 214 9.21 4.91 14.73
CA LEU A 214 8.34 4.04 13.96
C LEU A 214 9.16 2.95 13.29
N LEU A 215 8.58 1.75 13.26
CA LEU A 215 9.04 0.66 12.41
C LEU A 215 8.14 0.63 11.18
N PHE A 216 8.78 0.64 10.00
CA PHE A 216 8.13 0.58 8.70
C PHE A 216 8.72 -0.59 7.92
N ILE A 217 7.87 -1.55 7.50
CA ILE A 217 8.28 -2.72 6.73
C ILE A 217 8.38 -2.30 5.27
N ASP A 218 9.61 -2.04 4.83
CA ASP A 218 9.91 -1.65 3.46
C ASP A 218 9.98 -2.87 2.53
N THR A 219 9.10 -2.91 1.53
CA THR A 219 9.10 -3.96 0.50
C THR A 219 9.88 -3.56 -0.76
N SER A 220 10.56 -2.42 -0.76
CA SER A 220 11.61 -2.10 -1.72
C SER A 220 12.89 -2.84 -1.35
N THR A 221 13.51 -3.55 -2.28
CA THR A 221 14.85 -4.16 -2.10
C THR A 221 15.94 -3.40 -2.86
N ARG A 222 15.67 -2.14 -3.20
CA ARG A 222 16.64 -1.22 -3.80
C ARG A 222 17.33 -0.43 -2.68
N GLU A 223 18.66 -0.48 -2.65
CA GLU A 223 19.47 0.13 -1.57
C GLU A 223 19.26 1.63 -1.35
N SER A 224 18.73 2.36 -2.32
CA SER A 224 18.60 3.82 -2.26
C SER A 224 17.17 4.33 -2.28
N ASP A 225 16.17 3.43 -2.37
CA ASP A 225 14.77 3.80 -2.51
C ASP A 225 13.90 3.06 -1.50
N CYS A 226 12.98 3.78 -0.88
CA CYS A 226 11.97 3.20 -0.01
C CYS A 226 10.64 2.93 -0.73
N HIS A 227 9.78 2.14 -0.09
CA HIS A 227 8.40 1.99 -0.48
C HIS A 227 7.68 3.35 -0.58
N TYR A 228 6.89 3.54 -1.65
CA TYR A 228 6.25 4.82 -1.95
C TYR A 228 5.28 5.32 -0.86
N SER A 229 4.60 4.42 -0.15
CA SER A 229 3.64 4.78 0.90
C SER A 229 4.27 5.49 2.10
N ILE A 230 5.60 5.50 2.22
CA ILE A 230 6.28 6.31 3.25
C ILE A 230 5.96 7.80 3.10
N GLN A 231 5.73 8.29 1.87
CA GLN A 231 5.29 9.68 1.65
C GLN A 231 3.92 9.95 2.26
N ASN A 232 3.01 8.98 2.16
CA ASN A 232 1.68 9.06 2.74
C ASN A 232 1.76 9.02 4.27
N LEU A 233 2.63 8.18 4.83
CA LEU A 233 2.90 8.13 6.27
C LEU A 233 3.45 9.48 6.78
N LEU A 234 4.47 10.02 6.13
CA LEU A 234 5.07 11.30 6.52
C LEU A 234 4.06 12.44 6.46
N THR A 235 3.19 12.44 5.45
CA THR A 235 2.07 13.38 5.35
C THR A 235 1.08 13.22 6.49
N ALA A 236 0.77 11.98 6.89
CA ALA A 236 -0.10 11.74 8.03
C ALA A 236 0.50 12.28 9.34
N LEU A 237 1.79 12.02 9.57
CA LEU A 237 2.50 12.50 10.75
C LEU A 237 2.55 14.03 10.81
N ALA A 238 2.84 14.70 9.68
CA ALA A 238 2.83 16.16 9.59
C ALA A 238 1.45 16.79 9.87
N ILE A 239 0.36 16.03 9.69
CA ILE A 239 -1.01 16.47 10.00
C ILE A 239 -1.36 16.20 11.48
N TYR A 240 -0.74 15.19 12.10
CA TYR A 240 -1.00 14.83 13.48
C TYR A 240 -0.17 15.63 14.49
N ASP A 241 0.91 16.25 14.03
CA ASP A 241 1.77 17.19 14.78
C ASP A 241 0.98 18.39 15.35
#